data_AF-A0A5K0YGJ3-F1
#
_entry.id   AF-A0A5K0YGJ3-F1
#
_cell.length_a   1.000
_cell.length_b   1.000
_cell.length_c   1.000
_cell.angle_alpha   90.00
_cell.angle_beta   90.00
_cell.angle_gamma   90.00
#
_symmetry.space_group_name_H-M   'P 1'
#
loop_
_entity.id
_entity.type
_entity.pdbx_description
1 polymer ?
#
loop_
_entity_poly.entity_id
_entity_poly.type
_entity_poly.pdbx_seq_one_letter_code
_entity_poly.pdbx_strand_id
1 'polypeptide(L)'
;MATQWNAIAALVSVKLNRDNYLLWSSQLESVMESQELIQFIDGTFPAPSETIVKDGKSEVNPEFTVWKRSDRLALSWIKATVSEPVLRQIVTSKSAFEAWNTLKKSFSSQSPLRIMLLRKELHFI
;
A
#
# COMPACT_ATOMS: atom_id res chain seq x y z
N MET A 1 4.28 -19.11 -9.00
CA MET A 1 4.87 -18.65 -7.72
C MET A 1 6.25 -18.01 -7.90
N ALA A 2 7.18 -18.59 -8.69
CA ALA A 2 8.50 -17.96 -8.96
C ALA A 2 8.45 -16.73 -9.90
N THR A 3 7.43 -16.62 -10.76
CA THR A 3 7.27 -15.52 -11.73
C THR A 3 6.78 -14.21 -11.11
N GLN A 4 6.08 -14.25 -9.98
CA GLN A 4 5.49 -13.05 -9.35
C GLN A 4 6.51 -12.24 -8.52
N TRP A 5 7.50 -12.90 -7.91
CA TRP A 5 8.50 -12.21 -7.08
C TRP A 5 9.54 -11.44 -7.91
N ASN A 6 9.96 -12.01 -9.05
CA ASN A 6 10.93 -11.37 -9.95
C ASN A 6 10.38 -10.11 -10.63
N ALA A 7 9.06 -9.95 -10.73
CA ALA A 7 8.45 -8.78 -11.37
C ALA A 7 8.61 -7.50 -10.53
N ILE A 8 8.42 -7.55 -9.21
CA ILE A 8 8.40 -6.33 -8.36
C ILE A 8 9.81 -5.80 -8.10
N ALA A 9 10.76 -6.70 -7.84
CA ALA A 9 12.16 -6.32 -7.64
C ALA A 9 12.77 -5.70 -8.90
N ALA A 10 12.23 -6.03 -10.08
CA ALA A 10 12.61 -5.43 -11.36
C ALA A 10 11.83 -4.14 -11.69
N LEU A 11 10.56 -4.02 -11.29
CA LEU A 11 9.69 -2.89 -11.64
C LEU A 11 9.82 -1.69 -10.69
N VAL A 12 10.15 -1.90 -9.42
CA VAL A 12 10.35 -0.82 -8.44
C VAL A 12 11.82 -0.81 -8.03
N SER A 13 12.66 -0.17 -8.84
CA SER A 13 14.09 -0.02 -8.55
C SER A 13 14.37 0.88 -7.35
N VAL A 14 13.37 1.67 -6.94
CA VAL A 14 13.48 2.70 -5.92
C VAL A 14 12.76 2.24 -4.64
N LYS A 15 13.52 1.93 -3.60
CA LYS A 15 12.94 1.71 -2.27
C LYS A 15 12.47 3.03 -1.67
N LEU A 16 11.26 3.04 -1.10
CA LEU A 16 10.75 4.22 -0.38
C LEU A 16 11.72 4.63 0.74
N ASN A 17 12.13 5.89 0.70
CA ASN A 17 12.84 6.61 1.75
C ASN A 17 12.09 7.92 2.05
N ARG A 18 12.68 8.80 2.87
CA ARG A 18 11.98 10.02 3.31
C ARG A 18 11.75 11.04 2.20
N ASP A 19 12.53 10.97 1.13
CA ASP A 19 12.64 12.05 0.13
C ASP A 19 11.98 11.71 -1.21
N ASN A 20 11.61 10.45 -1.43
CA ASN A 20 11.18 9.95 -2.75
C ASN A 20 9.73 9.45 -2.79
N TYR A 21 8.89 9.82 -1.82
CA TYR A 21 7.52 9.31 -1.70
C TYR A 21 6.71 9.42 -2.99
N LEU A 22 6.72 10.59 -3.66
CA LEU A 22 5.95 10.80 -4.89
C LEU A 22 6.39 9.87 -6.03
N LEU A 23 7.70 9.67 -6.18
CA LEU A 23 8.26 8.79 -7.20
C LEU A 23 7.92 7.32 -6.89
N TRP A 24 8.13 6.92 -5.64
CA TRP A 24 7.82 5.56 -5.18
C TRP A 24 6.32 5.25 -5.30
N SER A 25 5.45 6.17 -4.87
CA SER A 25 4.00 5.94 -4.90
C SER A 25 3.52 5.80 -6.33
N SER A 26 3.97 6.68 -7.23
CA SER A 26 3.62 6.61 -8.66
C SER A 26 4.06 5.29 -9.30
N GLN A 27 5.29 4.82 -9.04
CA GLN A 27 5.75 3.53 -9.58
C GLN A 27 4.95 2.36 -9.02
N LEU A 28 4.68 2.34 -7.70
CA LEU A 28 3.96 1.24 -7.08
C LEU A 28 2.48 1.20 -7.50
N GLU A 29 1.83 2.37 -7.64
CA GLU A 29 0.46 2.49 -8.15
C GLU A 29 0.36 1.90 -9.56
N SER A 30 1.25 2.27 -10.50
CA SER A 30 1.24 1.72 -11.87
C SER A 30 1.40 0.20 -11.91
N VAL A 31 2.28 -0.35 -11.07
CA VAL A 31 2.52 -1.80 -11.01
C VAL A 31 1.30 -2.51 -10.40
N MET A 32 0.68 -1.94 -9.36
CA MET A 32 -0.54 -2.48 -8.75
C MET A 32 -1.75 -2.40 -9.68
N GLU A 33 -1.90 -1.33 -10.46
CA GLU A 33 -2.95 -1.20 -11.49
C GLU A 33 -2.84 -2.34 -12.51
N SER A 34 -1.63 -2.65 -12.99
CA SER A 34 -1.40 -3.73 -13.96
C SER A 34 -1.76 -5.14 -13.46
N GLN A 35 -1.95 -5.31 -12.15
CA GLN A 35 -2.30 -6.59 -11.51
C GLN A 35 -3.63 -6.54 -10.74
N GLU A 36 -4.44 -5.50 -10.95
CA GLU A 36 -5.74 -5.33 -10.28
C GLU A 36 -5.64 -5.27 -8.73
N LEU A 37 -4.49 -4.82 -8.21
CA LEU A 37 -4.24 -4.69 -6.78
C LEU A 37 -4.50 -3.27 -6.24
N ILE A 38 -4.68 -2.28 -7.13
CA ILE A 38 -4.87 -0.87 -6.74
C ILE A 38 -6.09 -0.68 -5.81
N GLN A 39 -7.16 -1.44 -6.07
CA GLN A 39 -8.41 -1.42 -5.32
C GLN A 39 -8.28 -1.78 -3.83
N PHE A 40 -7.16 -2.41 -3.43
CA PHE A 40 -6.86 -2.77 -2.04
C PHE A 40 -6.11 -1.67 -1.29
N ILE A 41 -5.55 -0.66 -1.97
CA ILE A 41 -4.83 0.45 -1.35
C ILE A 41 -5.62 1.77 -1.37
N ASP A 42 -6.52 1.96 -2.34
CA ASP A 42 -7.42 3.12 -2.41
C ASP A 42 -8.70 2.94 -1.58
N GLY A 43 -9.05 1.69 -1.24
CA GLY A 43 -10.22 1.32 -0.45
C GLY A 43 -11.51 1.20 -1.25
N THR A 44 -11.46 1.18 -2.59
CA THR A 44 -12.67 1.00 -3.43
C THR A 44 -13.23 -0.42 -3.34
N PHE A 45 -12.42 -1.38 -2.87
CA PHE A 45 -12.83 -2.78 -2.69
C PHE A 45 -12.71 -3.23 -1.22
N PRO A 46 -13.68 -2.87 -0.36
CA PRO A 46 -13.65 -3.19 1.06
C PRO A 46 -13.72 -4.70 1.31
N ALA A 47 -13.18 -5.13 2.46
CA ALA A 47 -13.21 -6.53 2.87
C ALA A 47 -14.68 -7.01 3.04
N PRO A 48 -15.06 -8.13 2.41
CA PRO A 48 -16.35 -8.76 2.69
C PRO A 48 -16.35 -9.36 4.11
N SER A 49 -17.55 -9.67 4.63
CA SER A 49 -17.69 -10.30 5.95
C SER A 49 -16.87 -11.59 6.04
N GLU A 50 -16.14 -11.77 7.16
CA GLU A 50 -15.29 -12.96 7.34
C GLU A 50 -16.10 -14.26 7.41
N THR A 51 -17.32 -14.18 7.90
CA THR A 51 -18.25 -15.30 8.02
C THR A 51 -19.59 -15.00 7.36
N ILE A 52 -20.25 -16.07 6.91
CA ILE A 52 -21.60 -16.07 6.38
C ILE A 52 -22.41 -17.16 7.09
N VAL A 53 -23.73 -17.00 7.13
CA VAL A 53 -24.62 -18.06 7.63
C VAL A 53 -25.14 -18.87 6.45
N LYS A 54 -24.85 -20.17 6.45
CA LYS A 54 -25.35 -21.12 5.47
C LYS A 54 -26.03 -22.27 6.20
N ASP A 55 -27.28 -22.57 5.85
CA ASP A 55 -28.08 -23.62 6.48
C ASP A 55 -28.14 -23.52 8.03
N GLY A 56 -28.18 -22.30 8.55
CA GLY A 56 -28.24 -22.01 10.00
C GLY A 56 -26.91 -22.16 10.74
N LYS A 57 -25.80 -22.44 10.05
CA LYS A 57 -24.45 -22.52 10.62
C LYS A 57 -23.57 -21.36 10.15
N SER A 58 -22.72 -20.88 11.04
CA SER A 58 -21.70 -19.88 10.71
C SER A 58 -20.52 -20.57 10.02
N GLU A 59 -20.20 -20.15 8.81
CA GLU A 59 -19.12 -20.67 7.98
C GLU A 59 -18.22 -19.52 7.49
N VAL A 60 -16.96 -19.83 7.18
CA VAL A 60 -16.02 -18.84 6.61
C VAL A 60 -16.50 -18.43 5.22
N ASN A 61 -16.54 -17.13 4.96
CA ASN A 61 -16.89 -16.62 3.64
C ASN A 61 -15.77 -16.94 2.62
N PRO A 62 -16.06 -17.71 1.55
CA PRO A 62 -15.09 -17.96 0.49
C PRO A 62 -14.59 -16.67 -0.17
N GLU A 63 -15.45 -15.66 -0.33
CA GLU A 63 -15.10 -14.36 -0.91
C GLU A 63 -14.08 -13.62 -0.03
N PHE A 64 -14.24 -13.69 1.30
CA PHE A 64 -13.25 -13.14 2.23
C PHE A 64 -11.90 -13.82 2.10
N THR A 65 -11.89 -15.14 1.90
CA THR A 65 -10.63 -15.88 1.72
C THR A 65 -9.91 -15.46 0.44
N VAL A 66 -10.65 -15.25 -0.66
CA VAL A 66 -10.10 -14.76 -1.93
C VAL A 66 -9.61 -13.32 -1.78
N TRP A 67 -10.44 -12.42 -1.24
CA TRP A 67 -10.10 -11.03 -0.97
C TRP A 67 -8.82 -10.92 -0.12
N LYS A 68 -8.74 -11.70 0.96
CA LYS A 68 -7.61 -11.70 1.89
C LYS A 68 -6.31 -12.14 1.21
N ARG A 69 -6.35 -13.05 0.23
CA ARG A 69 -5.13 -13.44 -0.51
C ARG A 69 -4.59 -12.27 -1.32
N SER A 70 -5.46 -11.54 -2.02
CA SER A 70 -5.08 -10.38 -2.81
C SER A 70 -4.61 -9.21 -1.95
N ASP A 71 -5.29 -8.91 -0.83
CA ASP A 71 -4.82 -7.91 0.14
C ASP A 71 -3.43 -8.25 0.70
N ARG A 72 -3.17 -9.53 1.02
CA ARG A 72 -1.85 -9.98 1.51
C ARG A 72 -0.78 -9.86 0.43
N LEU A 73 -1.14 -10.11 -0.83
CA LEU A 73 -0.23 -9.89 -1.95
C LEU A 73 0.14 -8.41 -2.06
N ALA A 74 -0.85 -7.52 -2.12
CA ALA A 74 -0.63 -6.07 -2.15
C ALA A 74 0.20 -5.57 -0.95
N LEU A 75 -0.08 -6.06 0.26
CA LEU A 75 0.71 -5.72 1.45
C LEU A 75 2.16 -6.19 1.34
N SER A 76 2.40 -7.39 0.80
CA SER A 76 3.76 -7.90 0.61
C SER A 76 4.55 -7.06 -0.41
N TRP A 77 3.88 -6.53 -1.43
CA TRP A 77 4.48 -5.64 -2.43
C TRP A 77 4.89 -4.30 -1.82
N ILE A 78 4.01 -3.71 -0.99
CA ILE A 78 4.36 -2.50 -0.22
C ILE A 78 5.59 -2.78 0.65
N LYS A 79 5.57 -3.88 1.43
CA LYS A 79 6.69 -4.22 2.33
C LYS A 79 8.01 -4.48 1.59
N ALA A 80 7.96 -5.06 0.39
CA ALA A 80 9.16 -5.36 -0.41
C ALA A 80 9.80 -4.11 -1.04
N THR A 81 9.01 -3.06 -1.27
CA THR A 81 9.44 -1.84 -1.99
C THR A 81 9.78 -0.67 -1.07
N VAL A 82 9.80 -0.88 0.25
CA VAL A 82 10.21 0.13 1.22
C VAL A 82 11.60 -0.15 1.78
N SER A 83 12.30 0.90 2.22
CA SER A 83 13.54 0.72 2.98
C SER A 83 13.28 0.14 4.38
N GLU A 84 14.27 -0.50 4.98
CA GLU A 84 14.13 -1.12 6.31
C GLU A 84 13.63 -0.16 7.41
N PRO A 85 14.09 1.12 7.48
CA PRO A 85 13.55 2.08 8.45
C PRO A 85 12.06 2.38 8.25
N VAL A 86 11.60 2.36 7.01
CA VAL A 86 10.20 2.60 6.65
C VAL A 86 9.36 1.34 6.90
N LEU A 87 9.90 0.15 6.62
CA LEU A 87 9.27 -1.13 6.90
C LEU A 87 8.90 -1.26 8.38
N ARG A 88 9.76 -0.80 9.29
CA ARG A 88 9.48 -0.79 10.74
C ARG A 88 8.25 0.03 11.11
N GLN A 89 7.87 1.03 10.31
CA GLN A 89 6.67 1.84 10.57
C GLN A 89 5.36 1.12 10.22
N ILE A 90 5.41 0.18 9.26
CA ILE A 90 4.24 -0.54 8.74
C ILE A 90 4.26 -2.04 9.08
N VAL A 91 5.18 -2.48 9.95
CA VAL A 91 5.34 -3.89 10.29
C VAL A 91 4.07 -4.46 10.93
N THR A 92 3.38 -3.65 11.73
CA THR A 92 2.14 -3.97 12.45
C THR A 92 0.89 -3.83 11.60
N SER A 93 0.98 -3.23 10.40
CA SER A 93 -0.18 -3.02 9.53
C SER A 93 -0.80 -4.35 9.10
N LYS A 94 -2.11 -4.45 9.26
CA LYS A 94 -2.88 -5.67 9.03
C LYS A 94 -3.41 -5.78 7.61
N SER A 95 -3.53 -4.68 6.86
CA SER A 95 -3.98 -4.67 5.47
C SER A 95 -3.08 -3.79 4.59
N ALA A 96 -3.17 -3.96 3.27
CA ALA A 96 -2.49 -3.11 2.30
C ALA A 96 -2.94 -1.64 2.44
N PHE A 97 -4.25 -1.44 2.60
CA PHE A 97 -4.86 -0.12 2.84
C PHE A 97 -4.28 0.60 4.07
N GLU A 98 -4.13 -0.11 5.19
CA GLU A 98 -3.58 0.46 6.42
C GLU A 98 -2.11 0.86 6.25
N ALA A 99 -1.31 -0.02 5.64
CA ALA A 99 0.10 0.25 5.36
C ALA A 99 0.24 1.46 4.42
N TRP A 100 -0.52 1.48 3.33
CA TRP A 100 -0.52 2.57 2.35
C TRP A 100 -0.87 3.91 2.99
N ASN A 101 -1.96 3.98 3.75
CA ASN A 101 -2.37 5.22 4.41
C ASN A 101 -1.38 5.69 5.49
N THR A 102 -0.73 4.75 6.18
CA THR A 102 0.32 5.07 7.15
C THR A 102 1.50 5.75 6.44
N LEU A 103 1.98 5.18 5.34
CA LEU A 103 3.06 5.76 4.54
C LEU A 103 2.65 7.11 3.94
N LYS A 104 1.44 7.20 3.38
CA LYS A 104 0.89 8.45 2.84
C LYS A 104 0.89 9.54 3.89
N LYS A 105 0.39 9.28 5.10
CA LYS A 105 0.38 10.27 6.19
C LYS A 105 1.79 10.66 6.64
N SER A 106 2.70 9.69 6.76
CA SER A 106 4.08 9.93 7.18
C SER A 106 4.88 10.77 6.18
N PHE A 107 4.72 10.54 4.88
CA PHE A 107 5.61 11.12 3.85
C PHE A 107 4.96 12.16 2.93
N SER A 108 3.63 12.23 2.82
CA SER A 108 2.96 13.27 2.00
C SER A 108 3.12 14.68 2.58
N SER A 109 3.25 14.81 3.90
CA SER A 109 3.51 16.09 4.58
C SER A 109 4.96 16.54 4.49
N GLN A 110 5.89 15.60 4.28
CA GLN A 110 7.34 15.83 4.24
C GLN A 110 7.89 15.99 2.81
N SER A 111 7.03 15.96 1.78
CA SER A 111 7.48 16.18 0.41
C SER A 111 8.22 17.53 0.31
N PRO A 112 9.45 17.56 -0.24
CA PRO A 112 10.20 18.80 -0.45
C PRO A 112 9.40 19.88 -1.18
N LEU A 113 8.44 19.49 -2.03
CA LEU A 113 7.52 20.41 -2.71
C LEU A 113 6.56 21.09 -1.73
N ARG A 114 5.99 20.37 -0.76
CA ARG A 114 5.13 20.95 0.29
C ARG A 114 5.93 21.85 1.22
N ILE A 115 7.16 21.44 1.60
CA ILE A 115 8.07 22.24 2.41
C ILE A 115 8.50 23.51 1.67
N MET A 116 8.80 23.41 0.38
CA MET A 116 9.16 24.54 -0.46
C MET A 116 7.97 25.49 -0.67
N LEU A 117 6.75 24.97 -0.87
CA LEU A 117 5.52 25.75 -0.91
C LEU A 117 5.27 26.47 0.42
N LEU A 118 5.36 25.76 1.55
CA LEU A 118 5.20 26.36 2.89
C LEU A 118 6.27 27.42 3.18
N ARG A 119 7.53 27.19 2.78
CA ARG A 119 8.59 28.20 2.89
C ARG A 119 8.30 29.41 2.02
N LYS A 120 7.76 29.23 0.82
CA LYS A 120 7.40 30.32 -0.08
C LYS A 120 6.28 31.17 0.51
N GLU A 121 5.22 30.55 1.03
CA GLU A 121 4.09 31.24 1.70
C GLU A 121 4.55 32.05 2.94
N LEU A 122 5.51 31.53 3.71
CA LEU A 122 6.06 32.23 4.88
C LEU A 122 7.00 33.40 4.54
N HIS A 123 7.53 33.47 3.30
CA HIS A 123 8.35 34.61 2.85
C HIS A 123 7.52 35.73 2.20
N PHE A 124 6.20 35.59 2.14
CA PHE A 124 5.26 36.62 1.65
C PHE A 124 4.43 37.28 2.78
N ILE A 125 4.86 37.14 4.05
CA ILE A 125 4.38 37.92 5.20
C ILE A 125 5.55 38.79 5.69
#